data_AF-A0A7Y1U8S9-F1
#
_entry.id   AF-A0A7Y1U8S9-F1
#
_cell.length_a   1.000
_cell.length_b   1.000
_cell.length_c   1.000
_cell.angle_alpha   90.00
_cell.angle_beta   90.00
_cell.angle_gamma   90.00
#
_symmetry.space_group_name_H-M   'P 1'
#
loop_
_entity.id
_entity.type
_entity.pdbx_description
1 polymer ?
#
loop_
_entity_poly.entity_id
_entity_poly.type
_entity_poly.pdbx_seq_one_letter_code
_entity_poly.pdbx_strand_id
1 'polypeptide(L)'
;MKHLLTLMLLLGSATIAHAQKGIVIGEYEMKIEWPKDQLESLENPLASTDCDRPEINWIFVDKQFSGGENGVIERTWMAEDACGNKASTVQYIVLKE
;
A
#
# COMPACT_ATOMS: atom_id res chain seq x y z
N MET A 1 -10.01 -47.37 -42.91
CA MET A 1 -10.58 -46.23 -43.66
C MET A 1 -11.19 -45.27 -42.65
N LYS A 2 -10.71 -44.01 -42.67
CA LYS A 2 -11.44 -42.77 -42.33
C LYS A 2 -11.99 -42.64 -40.90
N HIS A 3 -11.29 -41.88 -40.05
CA HIS A 3 -11.67 -40.52 -39.61
C HIS A 3 -12.55 -40.60 -38.34
N LEU A 4 -12.42 -39.81 -37.28
CA LEU A 4 -11.82 -38.49 -37.13
C LEU A 4 -11.53 -38.29 -35.63
N LEU A 5 -10.32 -37.83 -35.35
CA LEU A 5 -9.88 -37.28 -34.09
C LEU A 5 -10.74 -36.05 -33.77
N THR A 6 -11.37 -35.95 -32.60
CA THR A 6 -11.83 -34.65 -32.07
C THR A 6 -11.33 -34.53 -30.64
N LEU A 7 -10.08 -34.10 -30.59
CA LEU A 7 -9.41 -33.53 -29.43
C LEU A 7 -10.17 -32.25 -29.08
N MET A 8 -11.11 -32.29 -28.12
CA MET A 8 -11.53 -31.08 -27.43
C MET A 8 -10.38 -30.66 -26.51
N LEU A 9 -9.40 -29.97 -27.09
CA LEU A 9 -8.54 -29.07 -26.34
C LEU A 9 -9.47 -28.03 -25.72
N LEU A 10 -9.79 -28.21 -24.45
CA LEU A 10 -10.06 -27.07 -23.59
C LEU A 10 -8.80 -26.22 -23.63
N LEU A 11 -8.77 -25.26 -24.55
CA LEU A 11 -7.98 -24.04 -24.38
C LEU A 11 -8.63 -23.31 -23.19
N GLY A 12 -8.42 -23.84 -21.98
CA GLY A 12 -8.31 -22.97 -20.83
C GLY A 12 -7.19 -22.03 -21.20
N SER A 13 -7.54 -20.79 -21.52
CA SER A 13 -6.55 -19.73 -21.64
C SER A 13 -5.80 -19.74 -20.31
N ALA A 14 -4.61 -20.35 -20.31
CA ALA A 14 -3.62 -20.07 -19.30
C ALA A 14 -3.26 -18.61 -19.52
N THR A 15 -4.08 -17.71 -18.97
CA THR A 15 -3.60 -16.39 -18.63
C THR A 15 -2.35 -16.66 -17.82
N ILE A 16 -1.21 -16.27 -18.36
CA ILE A 16 -0.01 -16.10 -17.56
C ILE A 16 -0.43 -15.07 -16.52
N ALA A 17 -0.87 -15.53 -15.34
CA ALA A 17 -1.01 -14.65 -14.21
C ALA A 17 0.42 -14.13 -13.98
N HIS A 18 0.67 -12.90 -14.41
CA HIS A 18 1.84 -12.18 -13.95
C HIS A 18 1.69 -12.20 -12.43
N ALA A 19 2.60 -12.85 -11.72
CA ALA A 19 2.56 -12.91 -10.27
C ALA A 19 2.71 -11.48 -9.79
N GLN A 20 1.58 -10.82 -9.55
CA GLN A 20 1.54 -9.40 -9.21
C GLN A 20 2.21 -9.25 -7.84
N LYS A 21 3.33 -8.52 -7.81
CA LYS A 21 4.17 -8.32 -6.63
C LYS A 21 3.49 -7.41 -5.61
N GLY A 22 2.45 -6.67 -6.03
CA GLY A 22 1.62 -5.83 -5.20
C GLY A 22 2.23 -4.44 -4.98
N ILE A 23 1.83 -3.80 -3.89
CA ILE A 23 2.32 -2.46 -3.53
C ILE A 23 3.70 -2.57 -2.87
N VAL A 24 4.65 -1.75 -3.33
CA VAL A 24 5.93 -1.51 -2.66
C VAL A 24 5.91 -0.10 -2.08
N ILE A 25 5.91 0.00 -0.75
CA ILE A 25 6.10 1.29 -0.06
C ILE A 25 7.58 1.66 -0.16
N GLY A 26 7.84 2.87 -0.63
CA GLY A 26 9.18 3.43 -0.78
C GLY A 26 9.83 3.74 0.56
N GLU A 27 11.08 4.21 0.50
CA GLU A 27 11.79 4.65 1.70
C GLU A 27 11.11 5.88 2.31
N TYR A 28 11.00 5.88 3.64
CA TYR A 28 10.48 7.00 4.42
C TYR A 28 11.15 7.00 5.80
N GLU A 29 11.12 8.14 6.47
CA GLU A 29 11.60 8.24 7.84
C GLU A 29 10.57 7.62 8.79
N MET A 30 10.93 6.48 9.41
CA MET A 30 10.07 5.79 10.38
C MET A 30 9.76 6.65 11.62
N LYS A 31 10.60 7.64 11.91
CA LYS A 31 10.40 8.58 13.01
C LYS A 31 10.72 10.00 12.57
N ILE A 32 9.77 10.91 12.74
CA ILE A 32 9.91 12.33 12.37
C ILE A 32 9.49 13.25 13.53
N GLU A 33 9.91 14.52 13.45
CA GLU A 33 9.41 15.60 14.30
C GLU A 33 8.55 16.58 13.48
N TRP A 34 7.27 16.69 13.80
CA TRP A 34 6.29 17.40 12.96
C TRP A 34 5.47 18.43 13.74
N PRO A 35 5.21 19.63 13.19
CA PRO A 35 4.38 20.64 13.86
C PRO A 35 2.98 20.11 14.12
N LYS A 36 2.52 20.19 15.37
CA LYS A 36 1.21 19.65 15.78
C LYS A 36 0.04 20.32 15.04
N ASP A 37 0.18 21.59 14.67
CA ASP A 37 -0.79 22.38 13.93
C ASP A 37 -0.84 22.03 12.42
N GLN A 38 0.13 21.26 11.94
CA GLN A 38 0.25 20.82 10.54
C GLN A 38 0.17 19.30 10.39
N LEU A 39 -0.32 18.58 11.40
CA LEU A 39 -0.39 17.11 11.39
C LEU A 39 -1.24 16.56 10.23
N GLU A 40 -2.29 17.27 9.86
CA GLU A 40 -3.20 16.89 8.76
C GLU A 40 -2.60 17.11 7.37
N SER A 41 -1.54 17.92 7.25
CA SER A 41 -0.82 18.14 5.99
C SER A 41 0.39 17.22 5.83
N LEU A 42 0.61 16.27 6.73
CA LEU A 42 1.67 15.29 6.58
C LEU A 42 1.35 14.37 5.38
N GLU A 43 2.24 14.37 4.39
CA GLU A 43 2.09 13.55 3.19
C GLU A 43 2.29 12.06 3.51
N ASN A 44 1.54 11.20 2.80
CA ASN A 44 1.75 9.75 2.86
C ASN A 44 3.13 9.36 2.30
N PRO A 45 3.68 8.18 2.68
CA PRO A 45 4.87 7.64 2.04
C PRO A 45 4.68 7.47 0.53
N LEU A 46 5.78 7.54 -0.22
CA LEU A 46 5.77 7.15 -1.64
C LEU A 46 5.47 5.65 -1.74
N ALA A 47 4.76 5.24 -2.78
CA ALA A 47 4.57 3.83 -3.10
C ALA A 47 4.50 3.62 -4.61
N SER A 48 4.87 2.42 -5.05
CA SER A 48 4.67 1.94 -6.41
C SER A 48 3.82 0.67 -6.41
N THR A 49 3.11 0.42 -7.49
CA THR A 49 2.34 -0.79 -7.72
C THR A 49 2.64 -1.30 -9.13
N ASP A 50 2.59 -2.63 -9.30
CA ASP A 50 2.59 -3.29 -10.60
C ASP A 50 1.17 -3.65 -11.07
N CYS A 51 0.14 -3.00 -10.51
CA CYS A 51 -1.22 -3.01 -11.02
C CYS A 51 -1.32 -2.32 -12.38
N ASP A 52 -2.11 -2.89 -13.31
CA ASP A 52 -2.36 -2.32 -14.65
C ASP A 52 -2.89 -0.88 -14.58
N ARG A 53 -3.59 -0.56 -13.48
CA ARG A 53 -3.98 0.81 -13.13
C ARG A 53 -3.05 1.30 -12.00
N PRO A 54 -2.31 2.40 -12.21
CA PRO A 54 -1.29 2.87 -11.25
C PRO A 54 -1.88 3.61 -10.04
N GLU A 55 -3.18 3.54 -9.83
CA GLU A 55 -3.88 4.23 -8.76
C GLU A 55 -3.62 3.52 -7.42
N ILE A 56 -3.21 4.31 -6.42
CA ILE A 56 -3.05 3.87 -5.03
C ILE A 56 -3.89 4.79 -4.17
N ASN A 57 -4.85 4.21 -3.44
CA ASN A 57 -5.64 4.90 -2.45
C ASN A 57 -4.97 4.78 -1.08
N TRP A 58 -4.88 5.89 -0.34
CA TRP A 58 -4.30 5.94 0.99
C TRP A 58 -5.33 6.28 2.05
N ILE A 59 -5.27 5.57 3.17
CA ILE A 59 -5.92 5.94 4.41
C ILE A 59 -4.91 5.84 5.55
N PHE A 60 -5.21 6.47 6.69
CA PHE A 60 -4.41 6.32 7.90
C PHE A 60 -5.27 6.20 9.15
N VAL A 61 -4.67 5.62 10.19
CA VAL A 61 -5.23 5.58 11.55
C VAL A 61 -4.17 6.04 12.52
N ASP A 62 -4.56 6.92 13.42
CA ASP A 62 -3.68 7.46 14.45
C ASP A 62 -3.94 6.82 15.81
N LYS A 63 -2.85 6.54 16.51
CA LYS A 63 -2.84 6.21 17.92
C LYS A 63 -1.93 7.17 18.67
N GLN A 64 -2.50 7.89 19.63
CA GLN A 64 -1.78 8.87 20.41
C GLN A 64 -1.18 8.26 21.68
N PHE A 65 0.06 8.63 21.98
CA PHE A 65 0.77 8.30 23.20
C PHE A 65 1.17 9.59 23.92
N SER A 66 1.01 9.62 25.25
CA SER A 66 1.47 10.72 26.11
C SER A 66 2.99 10.63 26.29
N GLY A 67 3.73 11.00 25.24
CA GLY A 67 5.20 10.89 25.18
C GLY A 67 5.98 12.07 25.77
N GLY A 68 5.39 12.88 26.66
CA GLY A 68 6.02 14.09 27.24
C GLY A 68 5.19 15.36 27.04
N GLU A 69 5.82 16.54 27.05
CA GLU A 69 5.15 17.83 26.81
C GLU A 69 4.48 17.88 25.42
N ASN A 70 5.14 17.29 24.42
CA ASN A 70 4.60 17.14 23.08
C ASN A 70 4.37 15.64 22.83
N GLY A 71 3.12 15.23 22.64
CA GLY A 71 2.75 13.82 22.48
C GLY A 71 3.45 13.13 21.29
N VAL A 72 3.30 11.81 21.20
CA VAL A 72 3.75 11.03 20.04
C VAL A 72 2.53 10.41 19.37
N ILE A 73 2.46 10.46 18.05
CA ILE A 73 1.47 9.74 17.24
C ILE A 73 2.14 8.54 16.60
N GLU A 74 1.56 7.35 16.77
CA GLU A 74 1.82 6.19 15.91
C GLU A 74 0.77 6.22 14.79
N ARG A 75 1.19 6.61 13.60
CA ARG A 75 0.34 6.65 12.41
C ARG A 75 0.54 5.38 11.60
N THR A 76 -0.52 4.62 11.40
CA THR A 76 -0.53 3.47 10.49
C THR A 76 -1.04 3.93 9.14
N TRP A 77 -0.17 3.96 8.13
CA TRP A 77 -0.52 4.23 6.75
C TRP A 77 -0.94 2.93 6.05
N MET A 78 -2.02 2.98 5.28
CA MET A 78 -2.57 1.83 4.54
C MET A 78 -2.79 2.24 3.09
N ALA A 79 -2.12 1.53 2.18
CA ALA A 79 -2.24 1.68 0.74
C ALA A 79 -3.07 0.52 0.17
N GLU A 80 -3.97 0.84 -0.77
CA GLU A 80 -4.73 -0.13 -1.56
C GLU A 80 -4.68 0.26 -3.03
N ASP A 81 -4.27 -0.67 -3.89
CA ASP A 81 -4.19 -0.44 -5.33
C ASP A 81 -5.47 -0.86 -6.04
N ALA A 82 -5.57 -0.49 -7.31
CA ALA A 82 -6.72 -0.79 -8.15
C ALA A 82 -6.94 -2.28 -8.47
N CYS A 83 -6.00 -3.15 -8.09
CA CYS A 83 -6.06 -4.61 -8.23
C CYS A 83 -6.50 -5.29 -6.92
N GLY A 84 -6.63 -4.52 -5.84
CA GLY A 84 -7.04 -4.99 -4.51
C GLY A 84 -5.87 -5.45 -3.64
N ASN A 85 -4.62 -5.24 -4.06
CA ASN A 85 -3.46 -5.49 -3.20
C ASN A 85 -3.41 -4.42 -2.11
N LYS A 86 -2.94 -4.79 -0.92
CA LYS A 86 -2.83 -3.90 0.23
C LYS A 86 -1.43 -3.95 0.83
N ALA A 87 -0.94 -2.79 1.27
CA ALA A 87 0.29 -2.68 2.05
C ALA A 87 0.08 -1.70 3.21
N SER A 88 0.80 -1.91 4.32
CA SER A 88 0.71 -1.04 5.49
C SER A 88 2.08 -0.77 6.09
N THR A 89 2.25 0.41 6.68
CA THR A 89 3.48 0.76 7.40
C THR A 89 3.19 1.70 8.56
N VAL A 90 4.09 1.75 9.54
CA VAL A 90 3.92 2.55 10.76
C VAL A 90 4.96 3.65 10.82
N GLN A 91 4.53 4.86 11.13
CA GLN A 91 5.39 6.02 11.34
C GLN A 91 5.16 6.61 12.73
N TYR A 92 6.24 6.92 13.44
CA TYR A 92 6.21 7.59 14.74
C TYR A 92 6.45 9.09 14.55
N ILE A 93 5.44 9.89 14.88
CA ILE A 93 5.45 11.33 14.72
C ILE A 93 5.58 11.95 16.10
N VAL A 94 6.75 12.50 16.40
CA VAL A 94 6.97 13.31 17.61
C VAL A 94 6.38 14.69 17.33
N LEU A 95 5.39 15.09 18.11
CA LEU A 95 4.80 16.42 17.96
C LEU A 95 5.81 17.48 18.42
N LYS A 96 5.82 18.61 17.74
CA LYS A 96 6.48 19.83 18.21
C LYS A 96 5.51 21.01 18.15
N GLU A 97 5.77 21.99 19.00
CA GLU A 97 5.10 23.29 18.99
C GLU A 97 5.35 24.06 17.69
#